data_AF-A0A2D9D834-F1
#
_entry.id   AF-A0A2D9D834-F1
#
_cell.length_a   1.000
_cell.length_b   1.000
_cell.length_c   1.000
_cell.angle_alpha   90.00
_cell.angle_beta   90.00
_cell.angle_gamma   90.00
#
_symmetry.space_group_name_H-M   'P 1'
#
loop_
_entity.id
_entity.type
_entity.pdbx_description
1 polymer ?
#
loop_
_entity_poly.entity_id
_entity_poly.type
_entity_poly.pdbx_seq_one_letter_code
_entity_poly.pdbx_strand_id
1 'polypeptide(L)'
;MNKATYILIFFCLIVYSQESTNDNYIFEGNKKIEQNDFIGAEMDYRNSLSNNPNYPKVLYNLGNAQYNSSAYDEAVQQFFRTQKF
;
A
#
# COMPACT_ATOMS: atom_id res chain seq x y z
N MET A 1 31.73 27.69 6.64
CA MET A 1 30.59 26.98 6.01
C MET A 1 29.51 28.00 5.66
N ASN A 2 29.03 28.01 4.43
CA ASN A 2 28.18 29.08 3.91
C ASN A 2 26.72 28.80 4.27
N LYS A 3 25.92 29.83 4.55
CA LYS A 3 24.49 29.69 4.89
C LYS A 3 23.71 28.89 3.83
N ALA A 4 24.13 28.99 2.56
CA ALA A 4 23.59 28.22 1.44
C ALA A 4 23.79 26.70 1.58
N THR A 5 24.87 26.26 2.23
CA THR A 5 25.17 24.83 2.43
C THR A 5 24.17 24.18 3.40
N TYR A 6 23.71 24.93 4.42
CA TYR A 6 22.71 24.43 5.36
C TYR A 6 21.30 24.34 4.76
N ILE A 7 20.95 25.26 3.85
CA ILE A 7 19.66 25.23 3.13
C ILE A 7 19.58 24.02 2.21
N LEU A 8 20.68 23.66 1.55
CA LEU A 8 20.73 22.51 0.64
C LEU A 8 20.57 21.18 1.39
N ILE A 9 21.18 21.06 2.57
CA ILE A 9 21.08 19.86 3.42
C ILE A 9 19.65 19.68 3.95
N PHE A 10 18.98 20.78 4.32
CA PHE A 10 17.61 20.72 4.83
C PHE A 10 16.61 20.25 3.78
N PHE A 11 16.82 20.60 2.51
CA PHE A 11 15.95 20.20 1.40
C PHE A 11 16.02 18.69 1.09
N CYS A 12 17.19 18.06 1.30
CA CYS A 12 17.35 16.61 1.10
C CYS A 12 16.58 15.77 2.12
N LEU A 13 16.41 16.23 3.36
CA LEU A 13 15.74 15.44 4.42
C LEU A 13 14.23 15.23 4.17
N ILE A 14 13.60 16.14 3.41
CA ILE A 14 12.15 16.08 3.11
C ILE A 14 11.84 14.95 2.11
N VAL A 15 12.80 14.61 1.23
CA VAL A 15 12.62 13.59 0.18
C VAL A 15 12.71 12.16 0.75
N TYR A 16 13.36 11.97 1.90
CA TYR A 16 13.55 10.65 2.51
C TYR A 16 12.41 10.17 3.43
N SER A 17 11.34 10.95 3.67
CA SER A 17 10.23 10.53 4.55
C SER A 17 8.99 9.94 3.83
N GLN A 18 9.03 9.84 2.50
CA GLN A 18 7.91 9.33 1.69
C GLN A 18 7.62 7.82 1.86
N GLU A 19 8.45 7.08 2.59
CA GLU A 19 8.19 5.68 2.93
C GLU A 19 6.94 5.52 3.83
N SER A 20 6.59 6.56 4.59
CA SER A 20 5.41 6.58 5.48
C SER A 20 4.07 6.46 4.76
N THR A 21 4.00 6.77 3.46
CA THR A 21 2.72 6.78 2.73
C THR A 21 2.22 5.35 2.44
N ASN A 22 3.13 4.39 2.24
CA ASN A 22 2.77 2.98 1.97
C ASN A 22 2.14 2.29 3.18
N ASP A 23 2.79 2.42 4.35
CA ASP A 23 2.27 1.85 5.59
C ASP A 23 0.92 2.47 5.95
N ASN A 24 0.75 3.76 5.65
CA ASN A 24 -0.52 4.45 5.81
C ASN A 24 -1.63 3.82 4.97
N TYR A 25 -1.39 3.48 3.70
CA TYR A 25 -2.41 2.82 2.88
C TYR A 25 -2.75 1.41 3.38
N ILE A 26 -1.79 0.62 3.87
CA ILE A 26 -2.08 -0.71 4.44
C ILE A 26 -2.96 -0.57 5.68
N PHE A 27 -2.63 0.39 6.55
CA PHE A 27 -3.40 0.68 7.76
C PHE A 27 -4.83 1.11 7.45
N GLU A 28 -5.01 2.09 6.56
CA GLU A 28 -6.35 2.56 6.16
C GLU A 28 -7.15 1.46 5.46
N GLY A 29 -6.51 0.64 4.62
CA GLY A 29 -7.14 -0.51 3.99
C GLY A 29 -7.67 -1.51 5.02
N ASN A 30 -6.88 -1.85 6.05
CA ASN A 30 -7.32 -2.76 7.11
C ASN A 30 -8.50 -2.19 7.91
N LYS A 31 -8.47 -0.90 8.22
CA LYS A 31 -9.57 -0.21 8.92
C LYS A 31 -10.86 -0.24 8.10
N LYS A 32 -10.77 -0.10 6.77
CA LYS A 32 -11.93 -0.20 5.88
C LYS A 32 -12.47 -1.62 5.78
N ILE A 33 -11.62 -2.65 5.86
CA ILE A 33 -12.07 -4.05 6.00
C ILE A 33 -12.93 -4.22 7.26
N GLU A 34 -12.51 -3.69 8.40
CA GLU A 34 -13.28 -3.74 9.65
C GLU A 34 -14.66 -3.05 9.53
N GLN A 35 -14.77 -2.07 8.62
CA GLN A 35 -15.99 -1.33 8.32
C GLN A 35 -16.83 -1.96 7.19
N ASN A 36 -16.40 -3.09 6.62
CA ASN A 36 -16.96 -3.72 5.43
C ASN A 36 -16.91 -2.84 4.16
N ASP A 37 -16.07 -1.79 4.15
CA ASP A 37 -15.78 -1.00 2.95
C ASP A 37 -14.72 -1.70 2.10
N PHE A 38 -15.12 -2.79 1.45
CA PHE A 38 -14.20 -3.63 0.68
C PHE A 38 -13.64 -2.91 -0.56
N ILE A 39 -14.43 -2.03 -1.18
CA ILE A 39 -14.00 -1.26 -2.36
C ILE A 39 -12.96 -0.20 -1.96
N GLY A 40 -13.20 0.52 -0.86
CA GLY A 40 -12.23 1.48 -0.35
C GLY A 40 -10.95 0.80 0.15
N ALA A 41 -11.07 -0.38 0.77
CA ALA A 41 -9.90 -1.18 1.17
C ALA A 41 -9.08 -1.63 -0.04
N GLU A 42 -9.73 -2.10 -1.11
CA GLU A 42 -9.08 -2.46 -2.36
C GLU A 42 -8.29 -1.28 -2.95
N MET A 43 -8.86 -0.08 -2.97
CA MET A 43 -8.17 1.12 -3.47
C MET A 43 -6.88 1.39 -2.69
N ASP A 44 -6.93 1.31 -1.36
CA ASP A 44 -5.76 1.56 -0.53
C ASP A 44 -4.69 0.48 -0.71
N TYR A 45 -5.07 -0.80 -0.76
CA TYR A 45 -4.10 -1.87 -1.00
C TYR A 45 -3.44 -1.73 -2.39
N ARG A 46 -4.18 -1.32 -3.42
CA ARG A 46 -3.61 -1.03 -4.74
C ARG A 46 -2.62 0.14 -4.70
N ASN A 47 -2.92 1.18 -3.92
CA ASN A 47 -1.98 2.28 -3.70
C ASN A 47 -0.70 1.81 -3.00
N SER A 48 -0.80 0.96 -1.98
CA SER A 48 0.37 0.37 -1.30
C SER A 48 1.24 -0.47 -2.25
N LEU A 49 0.61 -1.25 -3.14
CA LEU A 49 1.30 -2.09 -4.13
C LEU A 49 1.98 -1.28 -5.25
N SER A 50 1.68 0.01 -5.44
CA SER A 50 2.33 0.83 -6.48
C SER A 50 3.85 0.94 -6.30
N ASN A 51 4.30 0.95 -5.04
CA ASN A 51 5.71 1.07 -4.66
C ASN A 51 6.35 -0.29 -4.41
N ASN A 52 5.61 -1.26 -3.87
CA ASN A 52 6.07 -2.64 -3.69
C ASN A 52 5.07 -3.63 -4.32
N PRO A 53 5.15 -3.86 -5.64
CA PRO A 53 4.15 -4.66 -6.37
C PRO A 53 4.03 -6.11 -5.93
N ASN A 54 5.04 -6.63 -5.22
CA ASN A 54 5.16 -8.04 -4.85
C ASN A 54 5.07 -8.26 -3.34
N TYR A 55 4.50 -7.32 -2.59
CA TYR A 55 4.38 -7.47 -1.14
C TYR A 55 3.33 -8.53 -0.76
N PRO A 56 3.72 -9.74 -0.30
CA PRO A 56 2.78 -10.87 -0.21
C PRO A 56 1.62 -10.61 0.77
N LYS A 57 1.90 -9.91 1.88
CA LYS A 57 0.88 -9.53 2.87
C LYS A 57 -0.22 -8.65 2.26
N VAL A 58 0.16 -7.67 1.44
CA VAL A 58 -0.80 -6.73 0.83
C VAL A 58 -1.56 -7.40 -0.30
N LEU A 59 -0.91 -8.26 -1.09
CA LEU A 59 -1.58 -9.07 -2.11
C LEU A 59 -2.64 -10.00 -1.51
N TYR A 60 -2.33 -10.65 -0.39
CA TYR A 60 -3.29 -11.47 0.34
C TYR A 60 -4.49 -10.64 0.86
N ASN A 61 -4.23 -9.47 1.46
CA ASN A 61 -5.28 -8.60 1.95
C ASN A 61 -6.15 -8.03 0.82
N LEU A 62 -5.56 -7.68 -0.33
CA LEU A 62 -6.29 -7.27 -1.53
C LEU A 62 -7.18 -8.40 -2.05
N GLY A 63 -6.66 -9.64 -2.11
CA GLY A 63 -7.46 -10.81 -2.49
C GLY A 63 -8.66 -11.02 -1.56
N ASN A 64 -8.47 -10.83 -0.25
CA ASN A 64 -9.58 -10.90 0.72
C ASN A 64 -10.61 -9.78 0.51
N ALA A 65 -10.17 -8.55 0.27
CA ALA A 65 -11.07 -7.43 -0.03
C ALA A 65 -11.95 -7.75 -1.25
N GLN A 66 -11.32 -8.22 -2.34
CA GLN A 66 -11.99 -8.59 -3.58
C GLN A 66 -12.93 -9.79 -3.41
N TYR A 67 -12.53 -10.79 -2.62
CA TYR A 67 -13.39 -11.92 -2.31
C TYR A 67 -14.66 -11.47 -1.57
N ASN A 68 -14.52 -10.59 -0.57
CA ASN A 68 -15.65 -10.06 0.18
C ASN A 68 -16.56 -9.13 -0.65
N SER A 69 -16.02 -8.46 -1.67
CA SER A 69 -16.80 -7.71 -2.65
C SER A 69 -17.34 -8.56 -3.82
N SER A 70 -17.19 -9.89 -3.75
CA SER A 70 -17.61 -10.85 -4.80
C SER A 70 -16.86 -10.75 -6.13
N ALA A 71 -15.72 -10.05 -6.16
CA ALA A 71 -14.78 -9.98 -7.27
C ALA A 71 -13.84 -11.22 -7.25
N TYR A 72 -14.41 -12.39 -7.49
CA TYR A 72 -13.73 -13.67 -7.26
C TYR A 72 -12.57 -13.92 -8.24
N ASP A 73 -12.71 -13.52 -9.50
CA ASP A 73 -11.68 -13.71 -10.51
C ASP A 73 -10.44 -12.86 -10.20
N GLU A 74 -10.64 -11.64 -9.74
CA GLU A 74 -9.58 -10.75 -9.29
C GLU A 74 -8.92 -11.27 -8.00
N ALA A 75 -9.72 -11.75 -7.04
CA ALA A 75 -9.23 -12.31 -5.80
C ALA A 75 -8.29 -13.50 -6.04
N VAL A 76 -8.70 -14.44 -6.91
CA VAL A 76 -7.89 -15.61 -7.28
C VAL A 76 -6.55 -15.18 -7.88
N GLN A 77 -6.54 -14.14 -8.73
CA GLN A 77 -5.29 -13.62 -9.27
C GLN A 77 -4.36 -13.07 -8.19
N GLN A 78 -4.88 -12.34 -7.20
CA GLN A 78 -4.02 -11.82 -6.13
C GLN A 78 -3.49 -12.93 -5.22
N PHE A 79 -4.33 -13.91 -4.86
CA PHE A 79 -3.88 -15.08 -4.08
C PHE A 79 -2.81 -15.88 -4.82
N PHE A 80 -2.95 -16.06 -6.14
CA PHE A 80 -1.92 -16.70 -6.94
C PHE A 80 -0.61 -15.91 -6.95
N ARG A 81 -0.67 -14.56 -7.00
CA ARG A 81 0.52 -13.71 -6.91
C ARG A 81 1.22 -13.80 -5.55
N THR A 82 0.47 -13.98 -4.46
CA THR A 82 1.03 -14.16 -3.11
C THR A 82 1.97 -15.37 -3.02
N GLN A 83 1.71 -16.45 -3.77
CA GLN A 83 2.48 -17.70 -3.71
C GLN A 83 3.80 -17.67 -4.51
N LYS A 84 4.08 -16.61 -5.25
CA LYS A 84 5.27 -16.51 -6.11
C LYS A 84 6.56 -16.14 -5.35
N PHE A 85 6.46 -15.87 -4.05
CA PHE A 85 7.54 -15.36 -3.19
C PHE A 85 7.44 -16.01 -1.80
#